data_AF-A0A520X678-F1
#
_entry.id   AF-A0A520X678-F1
#
_cell.length_a   1.000
_cell.length_b   1.000
_cell.length_c   1.000
_cell.angle_alpha   90.00
_cell.angle_beta   90.00
_cell.angle_gamma   90.00
#
_symmetry.space_group_name_H-M   'P 1'
#
loop_
_entity.id
_entity.type
_entity.pdbx_description
1 polymer ?
#
loop_
_entity_poly.entity_id
_entity_poly.type
_entity_poly.pdbx_seq_one_letter_code
_entity_poly.pdbx_strand_id
1 'polypeptide(L)'
;MKGSVKWQVTEIFKEIKEIGNSKYAAKNLARQNGAHGSAGIAKETGIYGYRTNDTYRDDVVKFGDWAKENLKLKDLTKTDAPAVIAYLESRIADDNAHGTFQGDKAALNKFEVALNKYSQSHNLGKTYDFKLNETFKDSHKSLRHADVRAYNKATVDKLLNMENKAVNLAVRCALNAGLRKSEILKLGLKPDSITNNNINVYGGKGGKDRTISEIADKSLITDIKIFLKENNIEKFGDAVTGSKINYEIRKVLGDTGSIHALRHNYAINCIKEFEMKGFSHVEAVHLTSLQLGHNRNEIIEGVYSK
;
A
#
# COMPACT_ATOMS: atom_id res chain seq x y z
N MET A 1 -22.95 17.72 -17.13
CA MET A 1 -23.51 16.56 -16.39
C MET A 1 -24.43 17.04 -15.25
N LYS A 2 -25.58 16.36 -15.05
CA LYS A 2 -26.53 16.63 -13.94
C LYS A 2 -26.48 15.45 -12.96
N GLY A 3 -26.74 15.69 -11.68
CA GLY A 3 -26.79 14.64 -10.64
C GLY A 3 -25.90 14.96 -9.44
N SER A 4 -25.93 14.11 -8.41
CA SER A 4 -25.05 14.25 -7.25
C SER A 4 -23.58 14.06 -7.63
N VAL A 5 -22.66 14.67 -6.88
CA VAL A 5 -21.21 14.50 -7.09
C VAL A 5 -20.84 13.03 -7.15
N LYS A 6 -21.30 12.24 -6.18
CA LYS A 6 -21.11 10.78 -6.14
C LYS A 6 -21.59 10.06 -7.39
N TRP A 7 -22.73 10.46 -7.96
CA TRP A 7 -23.24 9.88 -9.19
C TRP A 7 -22.34 10.25 -10.38
N GLN A 8 -21.98 11.53 -10.54
CA GLN A 8 -21.11 12.00 -11.61
C GLN A 8 -19.75 11.29 -11.60
N VAL A 9 -19.12 11.18 -10.42
CA VAL A 9 -17.85 10.45 -10.25
C VAL A 9 -18.01 8.98 -10.64
N THR A 10 -19.10 8.34 -10.23
CA THR A 10 -19.39 6.94 -10.61
C THR A 10 -19.49 6.76 -12.12
N GLU A 11 -20.25 7.63 -12.80
CA GLU A 11 -20.44 7.56 -14.24
C GLU A 11 -19.11 7.75 -14.98
N ILE A 12 -18.32 8.76 -14.62
CA ILE A 12 -17.01 9.02 -15.26
C ILE A 12 -16.05 7.85 -15.02
N PHE A 13 -16.04 7.25 -13.83
CA PHE A 13 -15.16 6.12 -13.52
C PHE A 13 -15.51 4.82 -14.25
N LYS A 14 -16.72 4.67 -14.80
CA LYS A 14 -17.08 3.48 -15.59
C LYS A 14 -16.14 3.28 -16.77
N GLU A 15 -15.66 4.37 -17.37
CA GLU A 15 -14.77 4.38 -18.55
C GLU A 15 -13.40 3.75 -18.31
N ILE A 16 -12.98 3.65 -17.04
CA ILE A 16 -11.68 3.11 -16.66
C ILE A 16 -11.82 1.90 -15.73
N LYS A 17 -13.03 1.34 -15.59
CA LYS A 17 -13.30 0.21 -14.72
C LYS A 17 -13.00 -1.10 -15.46
N GLU A 18 -11.94 -1.77 -15.05
CA GLU A 18 -11.40 -2.98 -15.68
C GLU A 18 -11.47 -4.18 -14.73
N ILE A 19 -12.52 -4.24 -13.91
CA ILE A 19 -12.66 -5.29 -12.90
C ILE A 19 -12.95 -6.63 -13.57
N GLY A 20 -12.21 -7.66 -13.15
CA GLY A 20 -12.22 -8.99 -13.78
C GLY A 20 -11.06 -9.19 -14.76
N ASN A 21 -10.42 -8.10 -15.22
CA ASN A 21 -9.27 -8.16 -16.11
C ASN A 21 -7.94 -8.27 -15.36
N SER A 22 -6.90 -8.80 -16.02
CA SER A 22 -5.58 -8.94 -15.42
C SER A 22 -4.83 -7.61 -15.37
N LYS A 23 -4.70 -7.05 -14.15
CA LYS A 23 -3.85 -5.87 -13.88
C LYS A 23 -2.38 -6.11 -14.28
N TYR A 24 -1.89 -7.34 -14.15
CA TYR A 24 -0.52 -7.69 -14.50
C TYR A 24 -0.31 -7.58 -16.01
N ALA A 25 -1.20 -8.18 -16.80
CA ALA A 25 -1.15 -8.11 -18.25
C ALA A 25 -1.20 -6.65 -18.74
N ALA A 26 -2.12 -5.85 -18.21
CA ALA A 26 -2.23 -4.44 -18.57
C ALA A 26 -0.97 -3.62 -18.25
N LYS A 27 -0.32 -3.88 -17.12
CA LYS A 27 0.96 -3.24 -16.79
C LYS A 27 2.08 -3.67 -17.73
N ASN A 28 2.09 -4.90 -18.21
CA ASN A 28 3.10 -5.36 -19.15
C ASN A 28 2.88 -4.74 -20.53
N LEU A 29 1.63 -4.68 -20.98
CA LEU A 29 1.27 -3.98 -22.23
C LEU A 29 1.64 -2.50 -22.18
N ALA A 30 1.33 -1.80 -21.09
CA ALA A 30 1.74 -0.40 -20.92
C ALA A 30 3.26 -0.21 -21.05
N ARG A 31 4.06 -1.13 -20.48
CA ARG A 31 5.53 -1.09 -20.61
C ARG A 31 6.00 -1.39 -22.03
N GLN A 32 5.37 -2.34 -22.72
CA GLN A 32 5.66 -2.64 -24.13
C GLN A 32 5.36 -1.42 -25.02
N ASN A 33 4.33 -0.65 -24.68
CA ASN A 33 3.97 0.60 -25.35
C ASN A 33 4.86 1.79 -24.94
N GLY A 34 5.97 1.56 -24.23
CA GLY A 34 6.93 2.61 -23.85
C GLY A 34 6.58 3.38 -22.57
N ALA A 35 5.59 2.96 -21.79
CA ALA A 35 5.30 3.63 -20.52
C ALA A 35 6.38 3.29 -19.48
N HIS A 36 7.09 4.32 -19.05
CA HIS A 36 8.11 4.23 -17.99
C HIS A 36 7.60 4.82 -16.68
N GLY A 37 8.20 4.38 -15.58
CA GLY A 37 7.87 4.85 -14.24
C GLY A 37 6.47 4.47 -13.76
N SER A 38 6.14 4.90 -12.55
CA SER A 38 4.84 4.60 -11.93
C SER A 38 3.70 5.43 -12.53
N ALA A 39 3.96 6.71 -12.77
CA ALA A 39 3.00 7.66 -13.31
C ALA A 39 2.62 7.32 -14.75
N GLY A 40 3.60 7.02 -15.62
CA GLY A 40 3.35 6.62 -17.01
C GLY A 40 2.49 5.36 -17.09
N ILE A 41 2.86 4.29 -16.37
CA ILE A 41 2.06 3.06 -16.31
C ILE A 41 0.65 3.33 -15.75
N ALA A 42 0.50 4.26 -14.80
CA ALA A 42 -0.81 4.59 -14.25
C ALA A 42 -1.69 5.35 -15.26
N LYS A 43 -1.14 6.15 -16.17
CA LYS A 43 -1.91 6.80 -17.24
C LYS A 43 -2.48 5.79 -18.23
N GLU A 44 -1.71 4.76 -18.55
CA GLU A 44 -2.07 3.70 -19.52
C GLU A 44 -2.96 2.57 -18.96
N THR A 45 -3.33 2.61 -17.67
CA THR A 45 -4.03 1.47 -17.03
C THR A 45 -5.33 1.89 -16.34
N GLY A 46 -6.33 1.01 -16.36
CA GLY A 46 -7.60 1.20 -15.65
C GLY A 46 -7.54 0.83 -14.16
N ILE A 47 -8.71 0.61 -13.57
CA ILE A 47 -8.92 0.19 -12.19
C ILE A 47 -9.44 -1.25 -12.19
N TYR A 48 -8.63 -2.16 -11.66
CA TYR A 48 -8.87 -3.60 -11.71
C TYR A 48 -9.43 -4.20 -10.41
N GLY A 49 -9.56 -3.39 -9.35
CA GLY A 49 -9.98 -3.89 -8.03
C GLY A 49 -11.03 -3.02 -7.38
N TYR A 50 -12.04 -3.66 -6.79
CA TYR A 50 -13.17 -2.99 -6.12
C TYR A 50 -12.72 -1.98 -5.07
N ARG A 51 -11.86 -2.39 -4.14
CA ARG A 51 -11.37 -1.49 -3.07
C ARG A 51 -10.65 -0.25 -3.61
N THR A 52 -9.84 -0.40 -4.66
CA THR A 52 -9.15 0.74 -5.29
C THR A 52 -10.14 1.67 -5.98
N ASN A 53 -11.14 1.11 -6.66
CA ASN A 53 -12.21 1.88 -7.28
C ASN A 53 -12.97 2.70 -6.23
N ASP A 54 -13.35 2.08 -5.11
CA ASP A 54 -14.10 2.75 -4.06
C ASP A 54 -13.26 3.84 -3.39
N THR A 55 -12.00 3.55 -3.06
CA THR A 55 -11.08 4.55 -2.47
C THR A 55 -10.94 5.77 -3.39
N TYR A 56 -10.67 5.55 -4.68
CA TYR A 56 -10.49 6.66 -5.61
C TYR A 56 -11.78 7.43 -5.86
N ARG A 57 -12.93 6.74 -5.92
CA ARG A 57 -14.22 7.41 -6.04
C ARG A 57 -14.48 8.28 -4.82
N ASP A 58 -14.25 7.78 -3.61
CA ASP A 58 -14.46 8.53 -2.38
C ASP A 58 -13.54 9.76 -2.32
N ASP A 59 -12.27 9.61 -2.68
CA ASP A 59 -11.32 10.74 -2.70
C ASP A 59 -11.70 11.79 -3.76
N VAL A 60 -12.17 11.38 -4.94
CA VAL A 60 -12.65 12.32 -5.97
C VAL A 60 -13.99 12.95 -5.60
N VAL A 61 -14.84 12.24 -4.84
CA VAL A 61 -16.08 12.81 -4.29
C VAL A 61 -15.76 13.93 -3.31
N LYS A 62 -14.76 13.77 -2.43
CA LYS A 62 -14.31 14.86 -1.55
C LYS A 62 -13.91 16.11 -2.35
N PHE A 63 -13.15 15.93 -3.44
CA PHE A 63 -12.84 17.02 -4.36
C PHE A 63 -14.11 17.65 -4.95
N GLY A 64 -15.04 16.83 -5.47
CA GLY A 64 -16.23 17.34 -6.13
C GLY A 64 -17.17 18.08 -5.18
N ASP A 65 -17.31 17.62 -3.94
CA ASP A 65 -18.09 18.30 -2.90
C ASP A 65 -17.41 19.63 -2.53
N TRP A 66 -16.09 19.63 -2.30
CA TRP A 66 -15.32 20.86 -2.07
C TRP A 66 -15.43 21.85 -3.23
N ALA A 67 -15.31 21.40 -4.47
CA ALA A 67 -15.36 22.26 -5.66
C ALA A 67 -16.77 22.83 -5.89
N LYS A 68 -17.81 22.05 -5.56
CA LYS A 68 -19.20 22.52 -5.59
C LYS A 68 -19.43 23.62 -4.55
N GLU A 69 -18.87 23.48 -3.35
CA GLU A 69 -19.04 24.44 -2.25
C GLU A 69 -18.24 25.73 -2.50
N ASN A 70 -16.97 25.60 -2.86
CA ASN A 70 -16.01 26.71 -2.95
C ASN A 70 -15.98 27.38 -4.32
N LEU A 71 -16.11 26.60 -5.40
CA LEU A 71 -15.99 27.09 -6.79
C LEU A 71 -17.32 27.09 -7.55
N LYS A 72 -18.40 26.65 -6.90
CA LYS A 72 -19.72 26.45 -7.52
C LYS A 72 -19.69 25.52 -8.75
N LEU A 73 -18.70 24.63 -8.81
CA LEU A 73 -18.55 23.63 -9.86
C LEU A 73 -19.57 22.51 -9.65
N LYS A 74 -20.71 22.58 -10.35
CA LYS A 74 -21.78 21.56 -10.27
C LYS A 74 -21.63 20.44 -11.29
N ASP A 75 -20.80 20.65 -12.31
CA ASP A 75 -20.63 19.76 -13.45
C ASP A 75 -19.16 19.33 -13.53
N LEU A 76 -18.87 18.08 -13.16
CA LEU A 76 -17.50 17.61 -13.07
C LEU A 76 -16.79 17.46 -14.42
N THR A 77 -17.51 17.44 -15.56
CA THR A 77 -16.87 17.53 -16.88
C THR A 77 -16.34 18.94 -17.16
N LYS A 78 -16.75 19.94 -16.39
CA LYS A 78 -16.21 21.30 -16.46
C LYS A 78 -14.96 21.50 -15.61
N THR A 79 -14.52 20.48 -14.86
CA THR A 79 -13.26 20.52 -14.09
C THR A 79 -12.09 20.95 -14.96
N ASP A 80 -11.23 21.80 -14.41
CA ASP A 80 -9.97 22.25 -15.00
C ASP A 80 -8.82 22.08 -13.99
N ALA A 81 -7.58 22.29 -14.46
CA ALA A 81 -6.41 22.15 -13.60
C ALA A 81 -6.43 23.11 -12.39
N PRO A 82 -6.77 24.42 -12.54
CA PRO A 82 -6.87 25.33 -11.40
C PRO A 82 -7.79 24.84 -10.28
N ALA A 83 -8.98 24.31 -10.59
CA ALA A 83 -9.89 23.81 -9.57
C ALA A 83 -9.29 22.65 -8.76
N VAL A 84 -8.60 21.73 -9.43
CA VAL A 84 -7.97 20.57 -8.80
C VAL A 84 -6.74 20.97 -7.97
N ILE A 85 -5.96 21.93 -8.46
CA ILE A 85 -4.80 22.47 -7.76
C ILE A 85 -5.25 23.19 -6.48
N ALA A 86 -6.25 24.07 -6.57
CA ALA A 86 -6.78 24.78 -5.41
C ALA A 86 -7.33 23.84 -4.32
N TYR A 87 -7.96 22.74 -4.72
CA TYR A 87 -8.35 21.69 -3.77
C TYR A 87 -7.14 21.10 -3.06
N LEU A 88 -6.12 20.65 -3.78
CA LEU A 88 -4.92 20.06 -3.17
C LEU A 88 -4.15 21.07 -2.30
N GLU A 89 -4.11 22.34 -2.66
CA GLU A 89 -3.56 23.41 -1.82
C GLU A 89 -4.34 23.58 -0.52
N SER A 90 -5.68 23.54 -0.56
CA SER A 90 -6.49 23.53 0.66
C SER A 90 -6.18 22.33 1.56
N ARG A 91 -5.91 21.15 0.98
CA ARG A 91 -5.52 19.97 1.77
C ARG A 91 -4.20 20.18 2.50
N ILE A 92 -3.28 20.95 1.92
CA ILE A 92 -2.01 21.32 2.55
C ILE A 92 -2.24 22.36 3.65
N ALA A 93 -3.07 23.38 3.39
CA ALA A 93 -3.42 24.40 4.37
C ALA A 93 -4.10 23.82 5.62
N ASP A 94 -4.89 22.76 5.46
CA ASP A 94 -5.55 22.02 6.55
C ASP A 94 -4.61 21.07 7.32
N ASP A 95 -3.31 21.05 7.05
CA ASP A 95 -2.31 20.12 7.62
C ASP A 95 -2.73 18.63 7.54
N ASN A 96 -3.27 18.21 6.39
CA ASN A 96 -3.60 16.80 6.21
C ASN A 96 -2.34 15.93 6.25
N ALA A 97 -2.49 14.71 6.78
CA ALA A 97 -1.41 13.72 6.76
C ALA A 97 -0.90 13.49 5.32
N HIS A 98 0.43 13.38 5.16
CA HIS A 98 1.08 13.20 3.87
C HIS A 98 0.46 12.06 3.04
N GLY A 99 0.18 10.92 3.68
CA GLY A 99 -0.44 9.77 3.03
C GLY A 99 -1.85 10.06 2.47
N THR A 100 -2.64 10.86 3.19
CA THR A 100 -3.97 11.30 2.73
C THR A 100 -3.83 12.20 1.51
N PHE A 101 -2.94 13.19 1.55
CA PHE A 101 -2.66 14.07 0.42
C PHE A 101 -2.21 13.29 -0.83
N GLN A 102 -1.31 12.31 -0.66
CA GLN A 102 -0.87 11.47 -1.78
C GLN A 102 -1.99 10.59 -2.32
N GLY A 103 -2.90 10.12 -1.47
CA GLY A 103 -4.13 9.41 -1.85
C GLY A 103 -5.02 10.28 -2.73
N ASP A 104 -5.37 11.46 -2.25
CA ASP A 104 -6.17 12.47 -2.98
C ASP A 104 -5.52 12.78 -4.34
N LYS A 105 -4.20 13.10 -4.36
CA LYS A 105 -3.46 13.39 -5.60
C LYS A 105 -3.47 12.21 -6.58
N ALA A 106 -3.30 10.98 -6.10
CA ALA A 106 -3.32 9.80 -6.96
C ALA A 106 -4.71 9.53 -7.55
N ALA A 107 -5.77 9.72 -6.76
CA ALA A 107 -7.14 9.61 -7.20
C ALA A 107 -7.48 10.66 -8.27
N LEU A 108 -7.02 11.91 -8.09
CA LEU A 108 -7.23 13.00 -9.03
C LEU A 108 -6.46 12.83 -10.35
N ASN A 109 -5.22 12.32 -10.31
CA ASN A 109 -4.53 11.90 -11.54
C ASN A 109 -5.30 10.78 -12.26
N LYS A 110 -5.92 9.86 -11.53
CA LYS A 110 -6.75 8.81 -12.15
C LYS A 110 -8.07 9.36 -12.69
N PHE A 111 -8.62 10.38 -12.04
CA PHE A 111 -9.81 11.09 -12.50
C PHE A 111 -9.57 11.84 -13.81
N GLU A 112 -8.38 12.45 -14.01
CA GLU A 112 -7.96 13.02 -15.29
C GLU A 112 -8.04 11.98 -16.43
N VAL A 113 -7.51 10.78 -16.21
CA VAL A 113 -7.58 9.67 -17.18
C VAL A 113 -9.03 9.30 -17.48
N ALA A 114 -9.87 9.21 -16.44
CA ALA A 114 -11.28 8.91 -16.59
C ALA A 114 -12.04 10.00 -17.37
N LEU A 115 -11.79 11.27 -17.08
CA LEU A 115 -12.38 12.42 -17.76
C LEU A 115 -11.99 12.49 -19.24
N ASN A 116 -10.73 12.18 -19.56
CA ASN A 116 -10.27 12.11 -20.95
C ASN A 116 -10.99 11.00 -21.71
N LYS A 117 -11.10 9.79 -21.13
CA LYS A 117 -11.86 8.71 -21.77
C LYS A 117 -13.35 9.06 -21.91
N TYR A 118 -13.96 9.62 -20.87
CA TYR A 118 -15.35 10.06 -20.89
C TYR A 118 -15.61 11.13 -21.94
N SER A 119 -14.68 12.07 -22.10
CA SER A 119 -14.77 13.11 -23.14
C SER A 119 -14.72 12.53 -24.55
N GLN A 120 -13.89 11.50 -24.75
CA GLN A 120 -13.82 10.77 -26.02
C GLN A 120 -15.10 9.96 -26.28
N SER A 121 -15.57 9.17 -25.31
CA SER A 121 -16.77 8.32 -25.47
C SER A 121 -18.06 9.14 -25.66
N HIS A 122 -18.12 10.34 -25.08
CA HIS A 122 -19.27 11.24 -25.16
C HIS A 122 -19.08 12.45 -26.10
N ASN A 123 -18.01 12.47 -26.90
CA ASN A 123 -17.72 13.53 -27.88
C ASN A 123 -17.76 14.95 -27.29
N LEU A 124 -17.21 15.16 -26.10
CA LEU A 124 -17.21 16.47 -25.44
C LEU A 124 -16.16 17.44 -26.01
N GLY A 125 -15.23 16.97 -26.85
CA GLY A 125 -14.21 17.80 -27.49
C GLY A 125 -13.21 18.44 -26.52
N LYS A 126 -13.09 17.89 -25.30
CA LYS A 126 -12.24 18.43 -24.23
C LYS A 126 -11.13 17.46 -23.86
N THR A 127 -9.93 18.00 -23.64
CA THR A 127 -8.79 17.25 -23.08
C THR A 127 -8.44 17.84 -21.73
N TYR A 128 -8.12 16.97 -20.78
CA TYR A 128 -7.77 17.33 -19.41
C TYR A 128 -6.31 17.00 -19.16
N ASP A 129 -5.56 17.95 -18.61
CA ASP A 129 -4.18 17.79 -18.18
C ASP A 129 -3.95 18.65 -16.94
N PHE A 130 -3.97 18.03 -15.77
CA PHE A 130 -3.88 18.67 -14.47
C PHE A 130 -2.44 18.87 -14.00
N LYS A 131 -1.48 18.12 -14.57
CA LYS A 131 -0.03 18.20 -14.25
C LYS A 131 0.33 18.11 -12.76
N LEU A 132 -0.49 17.43 -11.94
CA LEU A 132 -0.37 17.44 -10.48
C LEU A 132 0.98 16.95 -9.93
N ASN A 133 1.66 16.05 -10.65
CA ASN A 133 2.98 15.56 -10.22
C ASN A 133 4.08 16.61 -10.38
N GLU A 134 3.97 17.48 -11.39
CA GLU A 134 4.89 18.59 -11.61
C GLU A 134 4.58 19.71 -10.62
N THR A 135 3.31 20.09 -10.49
CA THR A 135 2.84 21.16 -9.60
C THR A 135 3.19 20.90 -8.13
N PHE A 136 3.04 19.67 -7.66
CA PHE A 136 3.25 19.31 -6.25
C PHE A 136 4.50 18.47 -6.03
N LYS A 137 5.56 18.68 -6.81
CA LYS A 137 6.82 17.90 -6.67
C LYS A 137 7.45 18.04 -5.28
N ASP A 138 7.38 19.24 -4.69
CA ASP A 138 8.03 19.56 -3.42
C ASP A 138 7.07 20.04 -2.32
N SER A 139 5.89 20.55 -2.68
CA SER A 139 4.97 21.23 -1.75
C SER A 139 4.39 20.34 -0.65
N HIS A 140 4.44 19.01 -0.82
CA HIS A 140 3.95 18.07 0.18
C HIS A 140 5.00 17.67 1.22
N LYS A 141 6.25 18.14 1.11
CA LYS A 141 7.34 17.75 2.04
C LYS A 141 7.13 18.27 3.47
N SER A 142 6.38 19.36 3.63
CA SER A 142 6.01 19.93 4.93
C SER A 142 4.92 19.14 5.67
N LEU A 143 4.19 18.26 4.98
CA LEU A 143 3.08 17.54 5.59
C LEU A 143 3.55 16.50 6.61
N ARG A 144 2.75 16.35 7.67
CA ARG A 144 3.03 15.37 8.72
C ARG A 144 3.02 13.95 8.18
N HIS A 145 4.06 13.19 8.50
CA HIS A 145 4.13 11.76 8.21
C HIS A 145 3.59 10.98 9.41
N ALA A 146 2.54 10.19 9.19
CA ALA A 146 1.87 9.46 10.26
C ALA A 146 2.51 8.10 10.61
N ASP A 147 3.40 7.59 9.76
CA ASP A 147 3.94 6.23 9.93
C ASP A 147 5.16 6.21 10.86
N VAL A 148 5.04 5.43 11.94
CA VAL A 148 6.21 4.93 12.68
C VAL A 148 6.97 4.00 11.75
N ARG A 149 8.15 4.43 11.32
CA ARG A 149 8.98 3.64 10.40
C ARG A 149 9.40 2.35 11.08
N ALA A 150 10.11 2.39 12.20
CA ALA A 150 10.49 1.22 12.98
C ALA A 150 10.37 1.49 14.48
N TYR A 151 10.21 0.43 15.28
CA TYR A 151 10.20 0.54 16.73
C TYR A 151 11.61 0.49 17.32
N ASN A 152 11.82 1.17 18.45
CA ASN A 152 13.03 0.98 19.25
C ASN A 152 13.02 -0.39 19.96
N LYS A 153 14.17 -0.79 20.52
CA LYS A 153 14.34 -2.09 21.21
C LYS A 153 13.33 -2.29 22.35
N ALA A 154 13.17 -1.31 23.24
CA ALA A 154 12.24 -1.41 24.37
C ALA A 154 10.79 -1.65 23.93
N THR A 155 10.36 -1.02 22.84
CA THR A 155 9.04 -1.23 22.24
C THR A 155 8.91 -2.63 21.63
N VAL A 156 9.94 -3.10 20.92
CA VAL A 156 9.98 -4.46 20.38
C VAL A 156 9.87 -5.49 21.51
N ASP A 157 10.63 -5.32 22.59
CA ASP A 157 10.62 -6.22 23.74
C ASP A 157 9.24 -6.27 24.40
N LYS A 158 8.54 -5.14 24.54
CA LYS A 158 7.15 -5.11 25.03
C LYS A 158 6.21 -5.91 24.13
N LEU A 159 6.32 -5.77 22.81
CA LEU A 159 5.48 -6.50 21.86
C LEU A 159 5.78 -8.02 21.84
N LEU A 160 7.03 -8.42 22.05
CA LEU A 160 7.44 -9.82 22.15
C LEU A 160 6.98 -10.50 23.45
N ASN A 161 6.54 -9.73 24.45
CA ASN A 161 6.02 -10.24 25.73
C ASN A 161 4.50 -10.17 25.83
N MET A 162 3.79 -9.93 24.71
CA MET A 162 2.33 -9.92 24.70
C MET A 162 1.73 -11.29 25.05
N GLU A 163 0.76 -11.31 25.96
CA GLU A 163 0.10 -12.52 26.46
C GLU A 163 -0.65 -13.31 25.37
N ASN A 164 -1.25 -12.61 24.40
CA ASN A 164 -1.99 -13.27 23.34
C ASN A 164 -1.04 -14.01 22.39
N LYS A 165 -0.96 -15.35 22.52
CA LYS A 165 -0.07 -16.24 21.74
C LYS A 165 -0.19 -16.03 20.22
N ALA A 166 -1.40 -15.83 19.70
CA ALA A 166 -1.61 -15.59 18.27
C ALA A 166 -1.04 -14.22 17.83
N VAL A 167 -1.26 -13.16 18.61
CA VAL A 167 -0.70 -11.84 18.29
C VAL A 167 0.81 -11.84 18.46
N ASN A 168 1.35 -12.51 19.48
CA ASN A 168 2.78 -12.68 19.71
C ASN A 168 3.47 -13.35 18.52
N LEU A 169 2.93 -14.47 18.03
CA LEU A 169 3.45 -15.16 16.85
C LEU A 169 3.35 -14.28 15.58
N ALA A 170 2.30 -13.48 15.43
CA ALA A 170 2.20 -12.52 14.33
C ALA A 170 3.28 -11.42 14.42
N VAL A 171 3.57 -10.90 15.62
CA VAL A 171 4.67 -9.95 15.87
C VAL A 171 6.00 -10.58 15.46
N ARG A 172 6.28 -11.81 15.91
CA ARG A 172 7.51 -12.55 15.56
C ARG A 172 7.63 -12.80 14.05
N CYS A 173 6.52 -13.14 13.38
CA CYS A 173 6.49 -13.29 11.92
C CYS A 173 6.85 -11.99 11.18
N ALA A 174 6.34 -10.85 11.62
CA ALA A 174 6.65 -9.57 11.01
C ALA A 174 8.10 -9.15 11.28
N LEU A 175 8.59 -9.37 12.50
CA LEU A 175 9.92 -8.95 12.96
C LEU A 175 11.05 -9.83 12.44
N ASN A 176 10.85 -11.15 12.35
CA ASN A 176 11.92 -12.12 12.07
C ASN A 176 11.86 -12.74 10.68
N ALA A 177 10.72 -12.62 9.99
CA ALA A 177 10.54 -13.10 8.62
C ALA A 177 10.01 -12.01 7.67
N GLY A 178 9.89 -10.77 8.17
CA GLY A 178 9.48 -9.63 7.36
C GLY A 178 8.10 -9.78 6.76
N LEU A 179 7.19 -10.60 7.28
CA LEU A 179 5.91 -10.89 6.62
C LEU A 179 4.93 -9.71 6.70
N ARG A 180 4.13 -9.52 5.66
CA ARG A 180 2.97 -8.60 5.71
C ARG A 180 1.87 -9.23 6.54
N LYS A 181 1.04 -8.39 7.18
CA LYS A 181 -0.17 -8.84 7.89
C LYS A 181 -1.02 -9.83 7.09
N SER A 182 -1.30 -9.53 5.81
CA SER A 182 -2.09 -10.42 4.95
C SER A 182 -1.38 -11.73 4.61
N GLU A 183 -0.05 -11.76 4.64
CA GLU A 183 0.75 -12.98 4.43
C GLU A 183 0.72 -13.82 5.71
N ILE A 184 0.86 -13.19 6.89
CA ILE A 184 0.75 -13.84 8.21
C ILE A 184 -0.59 -14.57 8.35
N LEU A 185 -1.71 -13.89 8.04
CA LEU A 185 -3.05 -14.48 8.14
C LEU A 185 -3.27 -15.70 7.21
N LYS A 186 -2.45 -15.84 6.16
CA LYS A 186 -2.51 -16.97 5.22
C LYS A 186 -1.55 -18.10 5.58
N LEU A 187 -0.66 -17.91 6.55
CA LEU A 187 0.25 -18.97 6.96
C LEU A 187 -0.54 -20.17 7.50
N GLY A 188 -0.26 -21.34 6.97
CA GLY A 188 -0.91 -22.58 7.34
C GLY A 188 -0.05 -23.78 6.95
N LEU A 189 -0.48 -24.97 7.38
CA LEU A 189 0.20 -26.23 7.04
C LEU A 189 -0.02 -26.61 5.57
N LYS A 190 -1.09 -26.12 4.94
CA LYS A 190 -1.38 -26.28 3.52
C LYS A 190 -1.42 -24.89 2.84
N PRO A 191 -0.96 -24.74 1.60
CA PRO A 191 -0.20 -25.70 0.78
C PRO A 191 1.30 -25.62 1.09
N ASP A 192 1.75 -26.13 2.25
CA ASP A 192 3.15 -26.06 2.69
C ASP A 192 3.72 -24.64 2.76
N SER A 193 2.89 -23.69 3.21
CA SER A 193 3.36 -22.32 3.52
C SER A 193 4.43 -22.30 4.62
N ILE A 194 4.54 -23.39 5.37
CA ILE A 194 5.55 -23.59 6.41
C ILE A 194 6.20 -24.97 6.21
N THR A 195 7.46 -24.98 5.79
CA THR A 195 8.27 -26.21 5.64
C THR A 195 9.22 -26.37 6.84
N ASN A 196 10.22 -27.24 6.80
CA ASN A 196 11.10 -27.47 7.95
C ASN A 196 11.88 -26.21 8.35
N ASN A 197 12.44 -25.48 7.39
CA ASN A 197 13.23 -24.28 7.66
C ASN A 197 12.74 -23.02 6.93
N ASN A 198 11.71 -23.13 6.09
CA ASN A 198 11.28 -22.01 5.25
C ASN A 198 9.82 -21.64 5.43
N ILE A 199 9.53 -20.36 5.25
CA ILE A 199 8.17 -19.85 5.04
C ILE A 199 7.98 -19.55 3.55
N ASN A 200 6.99 -20.18 2.94
CA ASN A 200 6.59 -19.94 1.56
C ASN A 200 5.39 -18.99 1.54
N VAL A 201 5.55 -17.85 0.87
CA VAL A 201 4.49 -16.87 0.66
C VAL A 201 3.95 -17.06 -0.75
N TYR A 202 2.71 -17.53 -0.86
CA TYR A 202 2.02 -17.67 -2.14
C TYR A 202 1.06 -16.49 -2.39
N GLY A 203 1.03 -15.98 -3.62
CA GLY A 203 0.15 -14.89 -4.02
C GLY A 203 0.36 -13.62 -3.19
N GLY A 204 1.63 -13.27 -2.93
CA GLY A 204 2.04 -12.06 -2.25
C GLY A 204 1.65 -10.78 -3.02
N LYS A 205 2.12 -9.62 -2.54
CA LYS A 205 1.78 -8.33 -3.17
C LYS A 205 2.15 -8.33 -4.67
N GLY A 206 1.15 -8.16 -5.53
CA GLY A 206 1.33 -8.22 -6.98
C GLY A 206 1.31 -9.62 -7.59
N GLY A 207 0.84 -10.63 -6.86
CA GLY A 207 0.71 -12.00 -7.34
C GLY A 207 2.01 -12.80 -7.35
N LYS A 208 3.00 -12.39 -6.55
CA LYS A 208 4.33 -13.02 -6.54
C LYS A 208 4.52 -13.95 -5.36
N ASP A 209 5.16 -15.06 -5.66
CA ASP A 209 5.58 -16.03 -4.65
C ASP A 209 7.00 -15.72 -4.18
N ARG A 210 7.29 -16.01 -2.91
CA ARG A 210 8.65 -15.94 -2.38
C ARG A 210 8.86 -16.93 -1.23
N THR A 211 10.09 -17.36 -1.07
CA THR A 211 10.50 -18.22 0.04
C THR A 211 11.43 -17.45 0.96
N ILE A 212 11.18 -17.54 2.26
CA ILE A 212 12.00 -16.96 3.31
C ILE A 212 12.67 -18.12 4.04
N SER A 213 13.97 -18.26 3.83
CA SER A 213 14.79 -19.35 4.39
C SER A 213 15.68 -18.90 5.55
N GLU A 214 16.12 -17.65 5.55
CA GLU A 214 16.91 -17.06 6.64
C GLU A 214 15.99 -16.40 7.67
N ILE A 215 15.43 -17.21 8.57
CA ILE A 215 14.64 -16.72 9.70
C ILE A 215 15.56 -16.57 10.91
N ALA A 216 15.58 -15.37 11.49
CA ALA A 216 16.42 -15.04 12.64
C ALA A 216 16.02 -15.86 13.88
N ASP A 217 14.71 -15.92 14.17
CA ASP A 217 14.14 -16.73 15.23
C ASP A 217 13.97 -18.19 14.77
N LYS A 218 14.90 -19.05 15.19
CA LYS A 218 14.94 -20.47 14.82
C LYS A 218 13.76 -21.28 15.37
N SER A 219 13.11 -20.81 16.44
CA SER A 219 11.96 -21.49 17.05
C SER A 219 10.64 -21.15 16.35
N LEU A 220 10.58 -20.05 15.60
CA LEU A 220 9.34 -19.49 15.05
C LEU A 220 8.53 -20.51 14.23
N ILE A 221 9.17 -21.25 13.32
CA ILE A 221 8.48 -22.25 12.50
C ILE A 221 7.85 -23.33 13.36
N THR A 222 8.61 -23.84 14.34
CA THR A 222 8.15 -24.89 15.25
C THR A 222 6.97 -24.38 16.08
N ASP A 223 7.06 -23.17 16.62
CA ASP A 223 6.01 -22.58 17.44
C ASP A 223 4.72 -22.34 16.67
N ILE A 224 4.82 -21.91 15.39
CA ILE A 224 3.64 -21.77 14.53
C ILE A 224 3.03 -23.15 14.27
N LYS A 225 3.83 -24.17 13.94
CA LYS A 225 3.32 -25.53 13.71
C LYS A 225 2.62 -26.09 14.94
N ILE A 226 3.20 -25.90 16.13
CA ILE A 226 2.60 -26.30 17.41
C ILE A 226 1.28 -25.55 17.60
N PHE A 227 1.27 -24.23 17.46
CA PHE A 227 0.07 -23.42 17.63
C PHE A 227 -1.08 -23.84 16.71
N LEU A 228 -0.82 -24.07 15.42
CA LEU A 228 -1.84 -24.52 14.46
C LEU A 228 -2.43 -25.89 14.85
N LYS A 229 -1.57 -26.83 15.29
CA LYS A 229 -1.98 -28.17 15.72
C LYS A 229 -2.77 -28.14 17.03
N GLU A 230 -2.28 -27.46 18.06
CA GLU A 230 -2.93 -27.35 19.37
C GLU A 230 -4.34 -26.74 19.28
N ASN A 231 -4.53 -25.80 18.35
CA ASN A 231 -5.82 -25.12 18.16
C ASN A 231 -6.70 -25.77 17.08
N ASN A 232 -6.23 -26.84 16.42
CA ASN A 232 -6.93 -27.53 15.34
C ASN A 232 -7.42 -26.57 14.22
N ILE A 233 -6.53 -25.69 13.76
CA ILE A 233 -6.81 -24.68 12.73
C ILE A 233 -5.90 -24.88 11.51
N GLU A 234 -6.42 -24.57 10.32
CA GLU A 234 -5.68 -24.78 9.07
C GLU A 234 -4.69 -23.64 8.78
N LYS A 235 -5.08 -22.41 9.10
CA LYS A 235 -4.29 -21.20 8.88
C LYS A 235 -4.42 -20.22 10.05
N PHE A 236 -3.43 -19.35 10.17
CA PHE A 236 -3.32 -18.36 11.23
C PHE A 236 -4.53 -17.41 11.31
N GLY A 237 -5.11 -17.07 10.16
CA GLY A 237 -6.29 -16.21 10.04
C GLY A 237 -7.55 -16.79 10.69
N ASP A 238 -7.58 -18.08 10.99
CA ASP A 238 -8.72 -18.73 11.67
C ASP A 238 -8.67 -18.47 13.19
N ALA A 239 -7.47 -18.24 13.76
CA ALA A 239 -7.31 -17.88 15.17
C ALA A 239 -7.40 -16.38 15.44
N VAL A 240 -6.99 -15.54 14.48
CA VAL A 240 -6.92 -14.09 14.70
C VAL A 240 -7.18 -13.30 13.42
N THR A 241 -7.88 -12.17 13.56
CA THR A 241 -8.09 -11.24 12.45
C THR A 241 -7.00 -10.19 12.38
N GLY A 242 -6.78 -9.63 11.19
CA GLY A 242 -5.87 -8.51 11.01
C GLY A 242 -6.26 -7.23 11.77
N SER A 243 -7.53 -7.08 12.15
CA SER A 243 -7.99 -5.98 13.00
C SER A 243 -7.62 -6.24 14.46
N LYS A 244 -7.80 -7.49 14.93
CA LYS A 244 -7.44 -7.89 16.29
C LYS A 244 -5.94 -7.76 16.56
N ILE A 245 -5.08 -8.15 15.61
CA ILE A 245 -3.62 -7.95 15.71
C ILE A 245 -3.28 -6.49 15.96
N ASN A 246 -3.80 -5.57 15.13
CA ASN A 246 -3.51 -4.15 15.28
C ASN A 246 -4.09 -3.58 16.57
N TYR A 247 -5.29 -4.03 16.96
CA TYR A 247 -5.93 -3.60 18.21
C TYR A 247 -5.07 -3.96 19.43
N GLU A 248 -4.57 -5.20 19.53
CA GLU A 248 -3.72 -5.61 20.64
C GLU A 248 -2.36 -4.88 20.63
N ILE A 249 -1.76 -4.62 19.46
CA ILE A 249 -0.56 -3.78 19.36
C ILE A 249 -0.83 -2.36 19.86
N ARG A 250 -1.98 -1.77 19.52
CA ARG A 250 -2.36 -0.42 19.94
C ARG A 250 -2.68 -0.33 21.43
N LYS A 251 -3.16 -1.41 22.07
CA LYS A 251 -3.26 -1.43 23.54
C LYS A 251 -1.91 -1.23 24.22
N VAL A 252 -0.84 -1.77 23.64
CA VAL A 252 0.51 -1.65 24.19
C VAL A 252 1.14 -0.30 23.84
N LEU A 253 0.89 0.23 22.64
CA LEU A 253 1.64 1.35 22.06
C LEU A 253 0.84 2.64 21.81
N GLY A 254 -0.48 2.64 22.04
CA GLY A 254 -1.38 3.70 21.61
C GLY A 254 -1.73 3.64 20.12
N ASP A 255 -2.46 4.64 19.63
CA ASP A 255 -3.10 4.63 18.30
C ASP A 255 -2.15 4.58 17.10
N THR A 256 -0.88 4.92 17.31
CA THR A 256 0.18 4.84 16.28
C THR A 256 0.72 3.42 16.09
N GLY A 257 0.30 2.47 16.93
CA GLY A 257 0.69 1.07 16.85
C GLY A 257 0.24 0.39 15.56
N SER A 258 1.20 -0.20 14.84
CA SER A 258 1.01 -1.00 13.63
C SER A 258 1.99 -2.18 13.57
N ILE A 259 1.50 -3.34 13.13
CA ILE A 259 2.36 -4.49 12.81
C ILE A 259 3.33 -4.20 11.65
N HIS A 260 3.01 -3.21 10.80
CA HIS A 260 3.86 -2.88 9.66
C HIS A 260 5.22 -2.31 10.09
N ALA A 261 5.28 -1.57 11.20
CA ALA A 261 6.53 -1.02 11.74
C ALA A 261 7.56 -2.12 12.07
N LEU A 262 7.11 -3.29 12.57
CA LEU A 262 7.99 -4.44 12.82
C LEU A 262 8.63 -5.00 11.55
N ARG A 263 7.95 -4.89 10.41
CA ARG A 263 8.52 -5.28 9.12
C ARG A 263 9.62 -4.31 8.66
N HIS A 264 9.60 -3.05 9.09
CA HIS A 264 10.75 -2.16 8.89
C HIS A 264 11.90 -2.49 9.84
N ASN A 265 11.61 -2.90 11.09
CA ASN A 265 12.67 -3.45 11.96
C ASN A 265 13.39 -4.62 11.28
N TYR A 266 12.63 -5.57 10.70
CA TYR A 266 13.21 -6.67 9.91
C TYR A 266 14.08 -6.14 8.77
N ALA A 267 13.57 -5.21 7.96
CA ALA A 267 14.30 -4.66 6.83
C ALA A 267 15.63 -3.99 7.24
N ILE A 268 15.63 -3.21 8.31
CA ILE A 268 16.83 -2.56 8.86
C ILE A 268 17.84 -3.62 9.31
N ASN A 269 17.39 -4.68 9.97
CA ASN A 269 18.26 -5.75 10.43
C ASN A 269 18.86 -6.53 9.24
N CYS A 270 18.05 -6.86 8.22
CA CYS A 270 18.55 -7.53 7.02
C CYS A 270 19.60 -6.72 6.27
N ILE A 271 19.41 -5.40 6.12
CA ILE A 271 20.40 -4.52 5.50
C ILE A 271 21.72 -4.61 6.27
N LYS A 272 21.67 -4.45 7.60
CA LYS A 272 22.87 -4.56 8.45
C LYS A 272 23.55 -5.92 8.34
N GLU A 273 22.77 -7.01 8.29
CA GLU A 273 23.30 -8.36 8.11
C GLU A 273 24.02 -8.54 6.78
N PHE A 274 23.49 -8.00 5.68
CA PHE A 274 24.18 -8.03 4.39
C PHE A 274 25.42 -7.14 4.38
N GLU A 275 25.38 -5.95 4.98
CA GLU A 275 26.56 -5.09 5.10
C GLU A 275 27.68 -5.78 5.92
N MET A 276 27.32 -6.46 7.01
CA MET A 276 28.27 -7.27 7.80
C MET A 276 28.84 -8.46 7.00
N LYS A 277 28.09 -9.00 6.02
CA LYS A 277 28.54 -10.03 5.08
C LYS A 277 29.41 -9.46 3.94
N GLY A 278 29.67 -8.16 3.92
CA GLY A 278 30.56 -7.49 2.96
C GLY A 278 29.89 -6.92 1.71
N PHE A 279 28.56 -6.95 1.64
CA PHE A 279 27.82 -6.31 0.55
C PHE A 279 27.85 -4.79 0.70
N SER A 280 27.88 -4.05 -0.42
CA SER A 280 27.69 -2.60 -0.39
C SER A 280 26.28 -2.24 0.09
N HIS A 281 26.09 -1.01 0.59
CA HIS A 281 24.78 -0.54 1.05
C HIS A 281 23.68 -0.75 -0.01
N VAL A 282 23.98 -0.43 -1.28
CA VAL A 282 23.04 -0.58 -2.40
C VAL A 282 22.67 -2.05 -2.64
N GLU A 283 23.65 -2.96 -2.57
CA GLU A 283 23.42 -4.40 -2.71
C GLU A 283 22.63 -4.96 -1.53
N ALA A 284 22.97 -4.58 -0.29
CA ALA A 284 22.26 -4.97 0.92
C ALA A 284 20.78 -4.55 0.88
N VAL A 285 20.53 -3.32 0.44
CA VAL A 285 19.21 -2.77 0.15
C VAL A 285 18.49 -3.61 -0.91
N HIS A 286 19.16 -3.93 -2.01
CA HIS A 286 18.58 -4.73 -3.09
C HIS A 286 18.20 -6.15 -2.62
N LEU A 287 19.08 -6.84 -1.91
CA LEU A 287 18.82 -8.19 -1.40
C LEU A 287 17.68 -8.20 -0.38
N THR A 288 17.64 -7.21 0.51
CA THR A 288 16.52 -7.01 1.45
C THR A 288 15.19 -6.78 0.70
N SER A 289 15.21 -6.06 -0.43
CA SER A 289 14.04 -5.90 -1.33
C SER A 289 13.46 -7.24 -1.74
N LEU A 290 14.32 -8.15 -2.17
CA LEU A 290 13.94 -9.46 -2.69
C LEU A 290 13.32 -10.29 -1.57
N GLN A 291 13.92 -10.30 -0.38
CA GLN A 291 13.37 -10.97 0.80
C GLN A 291 12.00 -10.41 1.21
N LEU A 292 11.80 -9.10 1.08
CA LEU A 292 10.53 -8.42 1.32
C LEU A 292 9.51 -8.62 0.18
N GLY A 293 9.92 -9.14 -0.97
CA GLY A 293 9.10 -9.24 -2.17
C GLY A 293 8.70 -7.88 -2.74
N HIS A 294 9.64 -6.94 -2.79
CA HIS A 294 9.50 -5.65 -3.47
C HIS A 294 10.01 -5.74 -4.92
N ASN A 295 9.42 -4.95 -5.82
CA ASN A 295 9.67 -5.02 -7.28
C ASN A 295 10.41 -3.77 -7.81
N ARG A 296 10.94 -2.91 -6.94
CA ARG A 296 11.60 -1.66 -7.33
C ARG A 296 12.74 -1.36 -6.36
N ASN A 297 13.94 -1.14 -6.89
CA ASN A 297 15.09 -0.69 -6.12
C ASN A 297 14.83 0.71 -5.52
N GLU A 298 14.11 1.57 -6.23
CA GLU A 298 13.75 2.96 -5.85
C GLU A 298 12.89 3.09 -4.57
N ILE A 299 12.18 2.04 -4.13
CA ILE A 299 11.33 2.10 -2.91
C ILE A 299 12.20 2.14 -1.64
N ILE A 300 13.49 1.81 -1.74
CA ILE A 300 14.28 1.40 -0.59
C ILE A 300 15.15 2.54 -0.06
N GLU A 301 15.73 3.34 -0.95
CA GLU A 301 16.50 4.55 -0.62
C GLU A 301 15.66 5.65 0.07
N GLY A 302 14.33 5.60 0.03
CA GLY A 302 13.47 6.57 0.74
C GLY A 302 12.85 6.06 2.05
N VAL A 303 12.67 4.74 2.18
CA VAL A 303 11.83 4.12 3.22
C VAL A 303 12.64 3.40 4.30
N TYR A 304 13.81 2.85 3.95
CA TYR A 304 14.60 1.97 4.84
C TYR A 304 16.03 2.47 5.12
N SER A 305 16.41 3.60 4.52
CA SER A 305 17.75 4.22 4.53
C SER A 305 17.94 5.32 5.59
N LYS A 306 16.99 5.49 6.51
CA LYS A 306 17.06 6.48 7.60
C LYS A 306 16.78 5.82 8.94
#